data_AF-A0A1A8AHU8-F1
#
_entry.id   AF-A0A1A8AHU8-F1
#
_cell.length_a   1.000
_cell.length_b   1.000
_cell.length_c   1.000
_cell.angle_alpha   90.00
_cell.angle_beta   90.00
_cell.angle_gamma   90.00
#
_symmetry.space_group_name_H-M   'P 1'
#
loop_
_entity.id
_entity.type
_entity.pdbx_description
1 polymer ?
#
loop_
_entity_poly.entity_id
_entity_poly.type
_entity_poly.pdbx_seq_one_letter_code
_entity_poly.pdbx_strand_id
1 'polypeptide(L)'
;EAHEDISDELDYVPTTEPSEPETGSGFTPAGEQHSTAGITALPPLRYLTTPTMTMALHGRELVVFFSLRVTNMDFSEDLFNRTSSEYRSLEHSLLDVLLPFLQANLTGFKNLEILNFRKGSVVVNSKMKFTKSVPYNITEA
;
A
#
# COMPACT_ATOMS: atom_id res chain seq x y z
N GLU A 1 56.48 13.54 0.85
CA GLU A 1 56.32 14.99 0.59
C GLU A 1 55.41 15.19 -0.61
N ALA A 2 54.51 16.18 -0.64
CA ALA A 2 54.14 17.11 0.44
C ALA A 2 52.64 17.44 0.37
N HIS A 3 52.11 17.99 1.47
CA HIS A 3 50.79 18.63 1.51
C HIS A 3 50.97 20.14 1.33
N GLU A 4 50.09 20.76 0.55
CA GLU A 4 49.70 22.18 0.51
C GLU A 4 48.23 22.11 0.04
N ASP A 5 47.18 22.56 0.72
CA ASP A 5 47.01 23.62 1.72
C ASP A 5 47.56 24.98 1.29
N ILE A 6 46.66 25.90 0.96
CA ILE A 6 46.67 27.30 1.38
C ILE A 6 45.31 27.92 1.01
N SER A 7 44.69 28.52 2.01
CA SER A 7 43.50 29.36 1.90
C SER A 7 43.87 30.75 1.41
N ASP A 8 42.98 31.41 0.69
CA ASP A 8 42.97 32.88 0.60
C ASP A 8 41.60 33.40 1.04
N GLU A 9 41.64 34.48 1.82
CA GLU A 9 40.56 34.93 2.70
C GLU A 9 40.05 36.32 2.30
N LEU A 10 38.71 36.48 2.30
CA LEU A 10 37.91 37.72 2.40
C LEU A 10 38.22 38.94 1.50
N ASP A 11 37.15 39.46 0.87
CA ASP A 11 36.72 40.82 1.22
C ASP A 11 35.18 40.98 1.11
N TYR A 12 34.65 42.11 1.57
CA TYR A 12 33.43 42.20 2.38
C TYR A 12 32.19 42.86 1.71
N VAL A 13 31.05 42.68 2.39
CA VAL A 13 29.64 43.11 2.14
C VAL A 13 29.43 44.65 2.21
N PRO A 14 28.22 45.29 2.09
CA PRO A 14 26.82 44.88 2.37
C PRO A 14 25.89 45.08 1.14
N THR A 15 24.54 45.23 1.15
CA THR A 15 23.46 45.56 2.13
C THR A 15 22.12 45.02 1.54
N THR A 16 20.94 44.88 2.17
CA THR A 16 20.29 45.48 3.35
C THR A 16 19.19 44.56 3.90
N GLU A 17 19.15 44.37 5.21
CA GLU A 17 17.93 43.99 5.96
C GLU A 17 17.48 45.19 6.81
N PRO A 18 16.23 45.25 7.29
CA PRO A 18 16.07 45.69 8.67
C PRO A 18 14.98 44.96 9.48
N SER A 19 15.47 44.24 10.49
CA SER A 19 15.18 44.44 11.92
C SER A 19 13.98 43.77 12.60
N GLU A 20 14.33 43.11 13.71
CA GLU A 20 13.54 42.50 14.77
C GLU A 20 12.90 43.56 15.72
N PRO A 21 12.21 43.17 16.82
CA PRO A 21 12.95 42.86 18.07
C PRO A 21 12.36 41.74 18.96
N GLU A 22 13.21 40.77 19.29
CA GLU A 22 13.72 40.46 20.65
C GLU A 22 12.84 40.41 21.93
N THR A 23 13.14 39.37 22.73
CA THR A 23 13.11 39.29 24.22
C THR A 23 11.78 39.14 25.00
N GLY A 24 11.72 38.16 25.92
CA GLY A 24 10.82 38.20 27.09
C GLY A 24 10.52 36.86 27.82
N SER A 25 11.21 36.58 28.93
CA SER A 25 10.98 35.42 29.82
C SER A 25 9.63 35.46 30.59
N GLY A 26 9.02 34.29 30.87
CA GLY A 26 7.99 34.15 31.93
C GLY A 26 7.14 32.87 31.89
N PHE A 27 7.06 32.13 33.01
CA PHE A 27 6.17 30.97 33.17
C PHE A 27 4.77 31.37 33.67
N THR A 28 3.70 30.78 33.11
CA THR A 28 2.44 30.49 33.82
C THR A 28 1.76 29.22 33.30
N PRO A 29 1.34 28.28 34.16
CA PRO A 29 0.42 27.19 33.80
C PRO A 29 -1.05 27.54 34.12
N ALA A 30 -1.96 26.76 33.55
CA ALA A 30 -3.43 26.74 33.76
C ALA A 30 -4.23 27.93 33.17
N GLY A 31 -5.26 27.58 32.39
CA GLY A 31 -6.15 28.49 31.67
C GLY A 31 -7.06 27.70 30.73
N GLU A 32 -8.16 27.18 31.26
CA GLU A 32 -9.04 26.23 30.59
C GLU A 32 -9.97 26.85 29.53
N GLN A 33 -10.43 25.97 28.62
CA GLN A 33 -11.67 26.06 27.83
C GLN A 33 -11.76 27.10 26.67
N HIS A 34 -11.52 26.61 25.45
CA HIS A 34 -12.55 26.58 24.40
C HIS A 34 -12.42 25.36 23.48
N SER A 35 -13.26 24.35 23.75
CA SER A 35 -14.03 23.51 22.81
C SER A 35 -14.16 24.05 21.35
N THR A 36 -14.18 23.27 20.25
CA THR A 36 -14.08 21.81 19.98
C THR A 36 -13.76 21.63 18.47
N ALA A 37 -13.54 20.39 18.02
CA ALA A 37 -13.82 19.91 16.66
C ALA A 37 -12.77 20.12 15.55
N GLY A 38 -11.51 19.83 15.86
CA GLY A 38 -10.54 19.33 14.87
C GLY A 38 -10.70 17.84 14.54
N ILE A 39 -11.93 17.32 14.40
CA ILE A 39 -12.15 15.91 14.05
C ILE A 39 -11.89 15.75 12.55
N THR A 40 -10.62 15.50 12.18
CA THR A 40 -10.32 14.81 10.93
C THR A 40 -10.98 13.44 11.02
N ALA A 41 -12.14 13.29 10.40
CA ALA A 41 -12.88 12.04 10.40
C ALA A 41 -11.99 10.95 9.78
N LEU A 42 -11.51 10.03 10.62
CA LEU A 42 -10.81 8.84 10.15
C LEU A 42 -11.69 8.17 9.08
N PRO A 43 -11.14 7.79 7.91
CA PRO A 43 -11.93 7.19 6.85
C PRO A 43 -12.66 5.97 7.44
N PRO A 44 -13.98 5.84 7.24
CA PRO A 44 -14.79 4.85 7.94
C PRO A 44 -14.21 3.45 7.70
N LEU A 45 -13.70 2.83 8.77
CA LEU A 45 -12.96 1.57 8.71
C LEU A 45 -13.80 0.52 7.97
N ARG A 46 -13.38 0.21 6.75
CA ARG A 46 -14.13 -0.73 5.90
C ARG A 46 -14.03 -2.17 6.42
N TYR A 47 -12.95 -2.44 7.14
CA TYR A 47 -12.57 -3.69 7.77
C TYR A 47 -12.17 -3.43 9.23
N LEU A 48 -12.46 -4.37 10.11
CA LEU A 48 -12.02 -4.38 11.50
C LEU A 48 -10.96 -5.47 11.66
N THR A 49 -9.75 -5.10 12.08
CA THR A 49 -8.67 -6.05 12.36
C THR A 49 -8.43 -6.15 13.86
N THR A 50 -8.33 -7.37 14.35
CA THR A 50 -7.87 -7.72 15.69
C THR A 50 -6.62 -8.61 15.55
N PRO A 51 -5.82 -8.82 16.61
CA PRO A 51 -4.62 -9.68 16.55
C PRO A 51 -4.87 -11.12 16.09
N THR A 52 -6.13 -11.56 15.96
CA THR A 52 -6.51 -12.94 15.64
C THR A 52 -7.43 -13.06 14.41
N MET A 53 -8.04 -11.95 13.96
CA MET A 53 -9.13 -11.99 12.96
C MET A 53 -9.21 -10.67 12.19
N THR A 54 -9.43 -10.73 10.87
CA THR A 54 -9.83 -9.57 10.06
C THR A 54 -11.26 -9.77 9.54
N MET A 55 -12.13 -8.83 9.88
CA MET A 55 -13.56 -8.84 9.52
C MET A 55 -13.90 -7.74 8.51
N ALA A 56 -14.79 -8.01 7.57
CA ALA A 56 -15.45 -6.96 6.79
C ALA A 56 -16.66 -6.38 7.54
N LEU A 57 -16.65 -5.05 7.76
CA LEU A 57 -17.70 -4.38 8.54
C LEU A 57 -19.02 -4.34 7.75
N HIS A 58 -20.13 -4.67 8.42
CA HIS A 58 -21.53 -4.57 7.95
C HIS A 58 -21.80 -5.11 6.53
N GLY A 59 -22.01 -6.43 6.43
CA GLY A 59 -22.59 -7.07 5.23
C GLY A 59 -21.65 -7.25 4.04
N ARG A 60 -20.49 -6.58 4.03
CA ARG A 60 -19.50 -6.62 2.95
C ARG A 60 -18.67 -7.90 2.96
N GLU A 61 -18.10 -8.26 1.82
CA GLU A 61 -17.09 -9.33 1.71
C GLU A 61 -15.69 -8.77 2.01
N LEU A 62 -14.79 -9.58 2.57
CA LEU A 62 -13.38 -9.21 2.67
C LEU A 62 -12.75 -9.38 1.29
N VAL A 63 -12.04 -8.34 0.81
CA VAL A 63 -11.42 -8.31 -0.51
C VAL A 63 -9.93 -8.03 -0.35
N VAL A 64 -9.10 -8.90 -0.92
CA VAL A 64 -7.64 -8.79 -0.90
C VAL A 64 -7.15 -8.60 -2.33
N PHE A 65 -6.25 -7.64 -2.54
CA PHE A 65 -5.56 -7.44 -3.81
C PHE A 65 -4.12 -7.90 -3.67
N PHE A 66 -3.65 -8.70 -4.62
CA PHE A 66 -2.31 -9.26 -4.61
C PHE A 66 -1.76 -9.38 -6.03
N SER A 67 -0.46 -9.60 -6.16
CA SER A 67 0.18 -9.83 -7.46
C SER A 67 0.98 -11.13 -7.45
N LEU A 68 0.89 -11.89 -8.53
CA LEU A 68 1.71 -13.07 -8.78
C LEU A 68 2.66 -12.80 -9.94
N ARG A 69 3.86 -13.38 -9.91
CA ARG A 69 4.86 -13.29 -10.99
C ARG A 69 4.94 -14.63 -11.71
N VAL A 70 4.62 -14.67 -13.00
CA VAL A 70 4.83 -15.86 -13.83
C VAL A 70 6.25 -15.79 -14.41
N THR A 71 7.12 -16.73 -14.03
CA THR A 71 8.54 -16.71 -14.37
C THR A 71 8.88 -17.42 -15.68
N ASN A 72 8.19 -18.52 -15.99
CA ASN A 72 8.47 -19.37 -17.16
C ASN A 72 7.68 -18.94 -18.41
N MET A 73 7.54 -17.63 -18.64
CA MET A 73 6.75 -17.09 -19.74
C MET A 73 7.11 -15.63 -20.05
N ASP A 74 7.30 -15.34 -21.33
CA ASP A 74 7.52 -14.00 -21.84
C ASP A 74 6.22 -13.19 -21.95
N PHE A 75 6.34 -11.87 -21.90
CA PHE A 75 5.20 -10.97 -21.97
C PHE A 75 4.90 -10.59 -23.44
N SER A 76 3.74 -11.00 -23.96
CA SER A 76 3.17 -10.44 -25.22
C SER A 76 2.34 -9.18 -24.93
N GLU A 77 2.28 -8.25 -25.89
CA GLU A 77 1.43 -7.07 -25.83
C GLU A 77 -0.07 -7.41 -25.80
N ASP A 78 -0.46 -8.56 -26.38
CA ASP A 78 -1.84 -9.07 -26.35
C ASP A 78 -2.35 -9.30 -24.92
N LEU A 79 -1.45 -9.52 -23.95
CA LEU A 79 -1.79 -9.68 -22.53
C LEU A 79 -2.23 -8.37 -21.87
N PHE A 80 -2.07 -7.21 -22.50
CA PHE A 80 -2.73 -5.98 -22.05
C PHE A 80 -4.24 -5.96 -22.38
N ASN A 81 -4.68 -6.71 -23.39
CA ASN A 81 -6.06 -6.66 -23.86
C ASN A 81 -6.88 -7.86 -23.34
N ARG A 82 -7.86 -7.61 -22.46
CA ARG A 82 -8.76 -8.65 -21.92
C ARG A 82 -9.60 -9.40 -22.98
N THR A 83 -9.70 -8.89 -24.21
CA THR A 83 -10.42 -9.57 -25.29
C THR A 83 -9.55 -10.48 -26.16
N SER A 84 -8.22 -10.49 -25.97
CA SER A 84 -7.31 -11.32 -26.75
C SER A 84 -7.45 -12.81 -26.39
N SER A 85 -7.06 -13.69 -27.31
CA SER A 85 -6.98 -15.13 -27.06
C SER A 85 -5.94 -15.45 -25.99
N GLU A 86 -4.84 -14.73 -26.02
CA GLU A 86 -3.64 -14.90 -25.20
C GLU A 86 -3.95 -14.56 -23.74
N TYR A 87 -4.63 -13.42 -23.51
CA TYR A 87 -5.11 -13.03 -22.19
C TYR A 87 -6.04 -14.09 -21.61
N ARG A 88 -7.05 -14.52 -22.38
CA ARG A 88 -8.09 -15.45 -21.91
C ARG A 88 -7.55 -16.85 -21.63
N SER A 89 -6.66 -17.33 -22.49
CA SER A 89 -6.03 -18.65 -22.32
C SER A 89 -5.12 -18.67 -21.08
N LEU A 90 -4.36 -17.59 -20.86
CA LEU A 90 -3.54 -17.44 -19.67
C LEU A 90 -4.38 -17.27 -18.39
N GLU A 91 -5.42 -16.44 -18.43
CA GLU A 91 -6.37 -16.26 -17.32
C GLU A 91 -6.99 -17.60 -16.92
N HIS A 92 -7.50 -18.38 -17.88
CA HIS A 92 -8.05 -19.71 -17.63
C HIS A 92 -7.02 -20.66 -17.03
N SER A 93 -5.83 -20.77 -17.64
CA SER A 93 -4.76 -21.65 -17.15
C SER A 93 -4.31 -21.31 -15.72
N LEU A 94 -4.23 -20.01 -15.38
CA LEU A 94 -3.90 -19.58 -14.03
C LEU A 94 -5.03 -19.88 -13.03
N LEU A 95 -6.30 -19.70 -13.44
CA LEU A 95 -7.43 -20.05 -12.59
C LEU A 95 -7.52 -21.56 -12.34
N ASP A 96 -7.35 -22.40 -13.37
CA ASP A 96 -7.33 -23.86 -13.26
C ASP A 96 -6.26 -24.35 -12.28
N VAL A 97 -5.07 -23.74 -12.30
CA VAL A 97 -3.98 -24.09 -11.39
C VAL A 97 -4.23 -23.54 -9.99
N LEU A 98 -4.64 -22.26 -9.84
CA LEU A 98 -4.73 -21.60 -8.54
C LEU A 98 -6.00 -21.96 -7.75
N LEU A 99 -7.15 -22.06 -8.40
CA LEU A 99 -8.43 -22.27 -7.71
C LEU A 99 -8.45 -23.52 -6.80
N PRO A 100 -7.92 -24.70 -7.22
CA PRO A 100 -7.85 -25.86 -6.33
C PRO A 100 -7.04 -25.60 -5.06
N PHE A 101 -5.86 -24.97 -5.15
CA PHE A 101 -5.06 -24.66 -3.97
C PHE A 101 -5.72 -23.61 -3.08
N LEU A 102 -6.39 -22.61 -3.65
CA LEU A 102 -7.07 -21.57 -2.87
C LEU A 102 -8.34 -22.10 -2.20
N GLN A 103 -9.11 -22.96 -2.87
CA GLN A 103 -10.29 -23.59 -2.29
C GLN A 103 -9.95 -24.62 -1.21
N ALA A 104 -8.87 -25.39 -1.39
CA ALA A 104 -8.46 -26.40 -0.42
C ALA A 104 -7.76 -25.79 0.80
N ASN A 105 -6.89 -24.78 0.61
CA ASN A 105 -6.01 -24.30 1.68
C ASN A 105 -6.45 -22.98 2.31
N LEU A 106 -7.36 -22.18 1.73
CA LEU A 106 -7.74 -20.88 2.31
C LEU A 106 -9.12 -20.89 2.97
N THR A 107 -9.13 -20.87 4.30
CA THR A 107 -10.36 -20.82 5.08
C THR A 107 -11.20 -19.60 4.70
N GLY A 108 -12.44 -19.86 4.25
CA GLY A 108 -13.38 -18.80 3.86
C GLY A 108 -13.14 -18.18 2.49
N PHE A 109 -12.28 -18.76 1.63
CA PHE A 109 -12.18 -18.36 0.22
C PHE A 109 -13.55 -18.41 -0.49
N LYS A 110 -13.77 -17.47 -1.42
CA LYS A 110 -14.98 -17.41 -2.25
C LYS A 110 -14.73 -17.26 -3.74
N ASN A 111 -13.77 -16.42 -4.13
CA ASN A 111 -13.54 -16.10 -5.53
C ASN A 111 -12.13 -15.55 -5.76
N LEU A 112 -11.59 -15.79 -6.96
CA LEU A 112 -10.38 -15.19 -7.50
C LEU A 112 -10.72 -14.55 -8.85
N GLU A 113 -10.46 -13.26 -8.99
CA GLU A 113 -10.64 -12.50 -10.23
C GLU A 113 -9.27 -12.02 -10.73
N ILE A 114 -8.91 -12.34 -11.97
CA ILE A 114 -7.71 -11.78 -12.62
C ILE A 114 -8.05 -10.40 -13.18
N LEU A 115 -7.21 -9.41 -12.87
CA LEU A 115 -7.46 -8.01 -13.20
C LEU A 115 -6.72 -7.55 -14.45
N ASN A 116 -5.44 -7.90 -14.58
CA ASN A 116 -4.59 -7.57 -15.73
C ASN A 116 -3.23 -8.25 -15.59
N PHE A 117 -2.54 -8.36 -16.72
CA PHE A 117 -1.13 -8.73 -16.79
C PHE A 117 -0.26 -7.49 -17.03
N ARG A 118 0.96 -7.46 -16.45
CA ARG A 118 1.94 -6.39 -16.63
C ARG A 118 3.30 -6.93 -17.08
N LYS A 119 4.04 -6.11 -17.83
CA LYS A 119 5.36 -6.40 -18.39
C LYS A 119 6.42 -6.69 -17.30
N GLY A 120 7.30 -7.64 -17.59
CA GLY A 120 8.41 -8.09 -16.73
C GLY A 120 8.06 -9.34 -15.92
N SER A 121 8.36 -10.53 -16.46
CA SER A 121 7.93 -11.86 -15.98
C SER A 121 6.45 -11.88 -15.59
N VAL A 122 5.60 -11.81 -16.62
CA VAL A 122 4.15 -11.56 -16.62
C VAL A 122 3.53 -11.45 -15.22
N VAL A 123 3.44 -10.22 -14.72
CA VAL A 123 2.89 -9.95 -13.39
C VAL A 123 1.37 -9.91 -13.47
N VAL A 124 0.73 -10.90 -12.87
CA VAL A 124 -0.71 -11.03 -12.74
C VAL A 124 -1.16 -10.16 -11.58
N ASN A 125 -2.12 -9.27 -11.79
CA ASN A 125 -2.83 -8.60 -10.70
C ASN A 125 -4.13 -9.32 -10.43
N SER A 126 -4.38 -9.65 -9.17
CA SER A 126 -5.47 -10.51 -8.77
C SER A 126 -6.24 -9.92 -7.60
N LYS A 127 -7.54 -10.19 -7.58
CA LYS A 127 -8.48 -9.77 -6.55
C LYS A 127 -9.14 -11.02 -5.97
N MET A 128 -8.84 -11.30 -4.71
CA MET A 128 -9.43 -12.41 -3.96
C MET A 128 -10.61 -11.90 -3.12
N LYS A 129 -11.64 -12.74 -3.00
CA LYS A 129 -12.75 -12.53 -2.07
C LYS A 129 -12.80 -13.65 -1.05
N PHE A 130 -13.09 -13.26 0.19
CA PHE A 130 -13.37 -14.18 1.28
C PHE A 130 -14.77 -13.94 1.87
N THR A 131 -15.19 -14.83 2.77
CA THR A 131 -16.30 -14.59 3.69
C THR A 131 -16.07 -13.31 4.52
N LYS A 132 -17.10 -12.88 5.27
CA LYS A 132 -17.00 -11.70 6.15
C LYS A 132 -15.93 -11.86 7.24
N SER A 133 -15.69 -13.12 7.62
CA SER A 133 -14.87 -13.71 8.69
C SER A 133 -13.57 -14.38 8.26
N VAL A 134 -12.38 -13.79 8.40
CA VAL A 134 -11.10 -14.49 8.13
C VAL A 134 -10.14 -14.43 9.34
N PRO A 135 -9.66 -15.57 9.87
CA PRO A 135 -8.67 -15.63 10.96
C PRO A 135 -7.27 -15.23 10.47
N TYR A 136 -6.33 -14.98 11.38
CA TYR A 136 -4.94 -14.66 11.01
C TYR A 136 -4.20 -15.82 10.33
N ASN A 137 -4.44 -17.05 10.79
CA ASN A 137 -4.01 -18.29 10.13
C ASN A 137 -5.03 -18.66 9.06
N ILE A 138 -4.82 -18.18 7.83
CA ILE A 138 -5.71 -18.47 6.69
C ILE A 138 -5.43 -19.81 6.02
N THR A 139 -4.25 -20.39 6.26
CA THR A 139 -3.79 -21.67 5.71
C THR A 139 -3.80 -22.77 6.76
N GLU A 140 -4.48 -23.88 6.46
CA GLU A 140 -4.25 -25.16 7.13
C GLU A 140 -3.04 -25.82 6.45
N ALA A 141 -1.88 -25.78 7.13
CA ALA A 141 -0.59 -26.29 6.65
C ALA A 141 0.00 -27.31 7.64
#